data_AF-A0A1T4KUF1-F1
#
_entry.id   AF-A0A1T4KUF1-F1
#
_cell.length_a   1.000
_cell.length_b   1.000
_cell.length_c   1.000
_cell.angle_alpha   90.00
_cell.angle_beta   90.00
_cell.angle_gamma   90.00
#
_symmetry.space_group_name_H-M   'P 1'
#
loop_
_entity.id
_entity.type
_entity.pdbx_description
1 polymer ?
#
loop_
_entity_poly.entity_id
_entity_poly.type
_entity_poly.pdbx_seq_one_letter_code
_entity_poly.pdbx_strand_id
1 'polypeptide(L)'
;MKISTKLLASSALFALTFFFIICFRTVPESQLWKGWRLLYVKSEKLSEQNICSILEKNGCKNVVSRVNQKSPVYSEFAPIQVQPKNSYIYRKNGFFRDSSSTYLVFYVPEKSASALENAVSEINGYSETFASCDGGTVFPWICPFLAFIFFAVLFYFSKQKFKFLTVSLLLLVLSVTRPLYTVCGAIFLSLFANFLLVKIYGRDGFFKDSKNAVFIVPLIVFSFIALAFSSVFSSFLFAVSFAGGWLGLKVFEEFYSFFCKKNGNLQFDFVYIKKSSDVKTVTQSNSFLLGIVFVFIAFLFAFSSIFSGISQVSSSEQRPFLPAPLSSNSKISKEAETLPNLEDFVDWSWFTLSFPFKKLTSSSGEIQNSFGESVVIPDFFMEKDSSSGKETIFSSQNKVLTYDSSFVHLIYDKIDKSDYPALEKVLLLQGKNTSYGYTKSAGTSSEKAVPLVLSFFAFIPLILFLYYFVGTKKNEANL
;
A
#
# COMPACT_ATOMS: atom_id res chain seq x y z
N MET A 1 -12.44 -37.86 -30.91
CA MET A 1 -12.10 -36.50 -30.47
C MET A 1 -10.94 -36.58 -29.47
N LYS A 2 -9.68 -36.49 -29.92
CA LYS A 2 -8.52 -36.49 -29.01
C LYS A 2 -7.91 -35.10 -29.01
N ILE A 3 -8.33 -34.27 -28.06
CA ILE A 3 -7.61 -33.03 -27.75
C ILE A 3 -6.22 -33.47 -27.26
N SER A 4 -5.17 -32.88 -27.83
CA SER A 4 -3.80 -33.17 -27.41
C SER A 4 -3.66 -32.86 -25.92
N THR A 5 -3.11 -33.78 -25.14
CA THR A 5 -2.79 -33.55 -23.72
C THR A 5 -1.90 -32.32 -23.52
N LYS A 6 -1.08 -31.98 -24.53
CA LYS A 6 -0.25 -30.77 -24.55
C LYS A 6 -1.07 -29.48 -24.63
N LEU A 7 -2.18 -29.48 -25.39
CA LEU A 7 -3.08 -28.33 -25.51
C LEU A 7 -3.81 -28.07 -24.19
N LEU A 8 -4.30 -29.15 -23.56
CA LEU A 8 -4.95 -29.08 -22.24
C LEU A 8 -3.99 -28.55 -21.17
N ALA A 9 -2.77 -29.11 -21.10
CA ALA A 9 -1.76 -28.67 -20.14
C ALA A 9 -1.36 -27.19 -20.36
N SER A 10 -1.15 -26.77 -21.60
CA SER A 10 -0.78 -25.37 -21.93
C SER A 10 -1.91 -24.40 -21.63
N SER A 11 -3.17 -24.79 -21.89
CA SER A 11 -4.35 -23.99 -21.56
C SER A 11 -4.55 -23.88 -20.05
N ALA A 12 -4.36 -24.97 -19.31
CA ALA A 12 -4.43 -24.96 -17.85
C ALA A 12 -3.34 -24.07 -17.22
N LEU A 13 -2.11 -24.14 -17.72
CA LEU A 13 -1.01 -23.28 -17.28
C LEU A 13 -1.28 -21.81 -17.61
N PHE A 14 -1.84 -21.49 -18.78
CA PHE A 14 -2.23 -20.12 -19.14
C PHE A 14 -3.37 -19.59 -18.25
N ALA A 15 -4.36 -20.42 -17.93
CA ALA A 15 -5.41 -20.05 -16.98
C ALA A 15 -4.85 -19.85 -15.56
N LEU A 16 -3.89 -20.68 -15.16
CA LEU A 16 -3.22 -20.57 -13.86
C LEU A 16 -2.40 -19.28 -13.76
N THR A 17 -1.69 -18.87 -14.81
CA THR A 17 -0.96 -17.58 -14.79
C THR A 17 -1.91 -16.40 -14.68
N PHE A 18 -3.05 -16.43 -15.40
CA PHE A 18 -4.09 -15.41 -15.29
C PHE A 18 -4.67 -15.33 -13.87
N PHE A 19 -5.02 -16.49 -13.29
CA PHE A 19 -5.50 -16.59 -11.91
C PHE A 19 -4.48 -16.05 -10.90
N PHE A 20 -3.21 -16.43 -11.06
CA PHE A 20 -2.13 -15.99 -10.19
C PHE A 20 -1.97 -14.46 -10.22
N ILE A 21 -1.99 -13.83 -11.40
CA ILE A 21 -1.87 -12.37 -11.52
C ILE A 21 -3.05 -11.63 -10.84
N ILE A 22 -4.25 -12.20 -10.88
CA ILE A 22 -5.44 -11.61 -10.25
C ILE A 22 -5.43 -11.79 -8.73
N CYS A 23 -5.12 -12.98 -8.24
CA CYS A 23 -5.09 -13.25 -6.80
C CYS A 23 -4.01 -12.43 -6.06
N PHE A 24 -2.89 -12.14 -6.73
CA PHE A 24 -1.81 -11.33 -6.18
C PHE A 24 -1.88 -9.85 -6.58
N ARG A 25 -3.10 -9.34 -6.83
CA ARG A 25 -3.36 -7.91 -7.02
C ARG A 25 -2.89 -7.13 -5.80
N THR A 26 -2.03 -6.13 -6.03
CA THR A 26 -1.67 -5.16 -4.99
C THR A 26 -2.30 -3.82 -5.34
N VAL A 27 -3.28 -3.43 -4.55
CA VAL A 27 -3.67 -2.02 -4.46
C VAL A 27 -2.67 -1.37 -3.49
N PRO A 28 -1.96 -0.30 -3.87
CA PRO A 28 -1.13 0.42 -2.92
C PRO A 28 -2.04 1.06 -1.86
N GLU A 29 -2.31 0.34 -0.78
CA GLU A 29 -2.96 0.89 0.41
C GLU A 29 -1.90 1.73 1.15
N SER A 30 -1.97 3.04 0.96
CA SER A 30 -1.13 4.03 1.65
C SER A 30 -1.74 4.50 2.96
N GLN A 31 -2.79 3.83 3.44
CA GLN A 31 -3.44 4.11 4.72
C GLN A 31 -2.70 3.38 5.84
N LEU A 32 -2.30 4.12 6.89
CA LEU A 32 -1.63 3.51 8.05
C LEU A 32 -2.63 2.84 9.00
N TRP A 33 -3.89 3.27 8.99
CA TRP A 33 -4.92 2.83 9.93
C TRP A 33 -6.15 2.33 9.18
N LYS A 34 -6.70 1.17 9.60
CA LYS A 34 -7.94 0.65 9.00
C LYS A 34 -9.11 1.57 9.32
N GLY A 35 -9.79 2.08 8.30
CA GLY A 35 -11.00 2.92 8.42
C GLY A 35 -10.76 4.38 8.81
N TRP A 36 -9.49 4.79 8.93
CA TRP A 36 -9.09 6.13 9.35
C TRP A 36 -7.94 6.66 8.48
N ARG A 37 -7.98 7.94 8.16
CA ARG A 37 -6.86 8.67 7.57
C ARG A 37 -6.22 9.56 8.63
N LEU A 38 -4.90 9.54 8.69
CA LEU A 38 -4.10 10.46 9.46
C LEU A 38 -3.93 11.77 8.70
N LEU A 39 -4.35 12.86 9.33
CA LEU A 39 -3.93 14.20 8.97
C LEU A 39 -2.80 14.61 9.91
N TYR A 40 -1.69 15.07 9.36
CA TYR A 40 -0.60 15.65 10.13
C TYR A 40 -0.37 17.10 9.73
N VAL A 41 -0.29 17.97 10.74
CA VAL A 41 -0.19 19.41 10.57
C VAL A 41 0.98 19.95 11.37
N LYS A 42 1.88 20.67 10.69
CA LYS A 42 2.88 21.55 11.31
C LYS A 42 2.35 22.97 11.21
N SER A 43 2.12 23.60 12.34
CA SER A 43 1.67 24.99 12.39
C SER A 43 2.16 25.66 13.65
N GLU A 44 2.75 26.84 13.51
CA GLU A 44 3.07 27.72 14.63
C GLU A 44 1.95 28.73 14.91
N LYS A 45 1.03 28.94 13.95
CA LYS A 45 -0.04 29.94 14.02
C LYS A 45 -1.41 29.38 14.38
N LEU A 46 -1.74 28.19 13.90
CA LEU A 46 -3.04 27.58 14.14
C LEU A 46 -2.99 26.71 15.39
N SER A 47 -3.87 27.02 16.34
CA SER A 47 -4.11 26.14 17.48
C SER A 47 -4.82 24.85 17.04
N GLU A 48 -4.71 23.80 17.85
CA GLU A 48 -5.39 22.52 17.59
C GLU A 48 -6.92 22.69 17.46
N GLN A 49 -7.51 23.61 18.23
CA GLN A 49 -8.94 23.96 18.15
C GLN A 49 -9.32 24.60 16.81
N ASN A 50 -8.46 25.48 16.27
CA ASN A 50 -8.69 26.11 14.96
C ASN A 50 -8.59 25.09 13.83
N ILE A 51 -7.68 24.11 13.95
CA ILE A 51 -7.58 23.03 12.96
C ILE A 51 -8.85 22.16 13.00
N CYS A 52 -9.34 21.81 14.19
CA CYS A 52 -10.60 21.08 14.35
C CYS A 52 -11.79 21.85 13.76
N SER A 53 -11.87 23.17 13.95
CA SER A 53 -12.97 23.97 13.39
C SER A 53 -12.92 24.06 11.86
N ILE A 54 -11.73 24.13 11.27
CA ILE A 54 -11.55 24.06 9.80
C ILE A 54 -12.00 22.68 9.28
N LEU A 55 -11.65 21.59 9.98
CA LEU A 55 -12.07 20.24 9.61
C LEU A 55 -13.60 20.10 9.66
N GLU A 56 -14.22 20.55 10.74
CA GLU A 56 -15.69 20.53 10.90
C GLU A 56 -16.39 21.37 9.83
N LYS A 57 -15.89 22.59 9.56
CA LYS A 57 -16.40 23.49 8.51
C LYS A 57 -16.38 22.84 7.11
N ASN A 58 -15.35 22.07 6.81
CA ASN A 58 -15.22 21.34 5.54
C ASN A 58 -16.03 20.03 5.50
N GLY A 59 -16.74 19.69 6.57
CA GLY A 59 -17.61 18.51 6.64
C GLY A 59 -16.93 17.25 7.20
N CYS A 60 -15.71 17.35 7.74
CA CYS A 60 -15.07 16.24 8.44
C CYS A 60 -15.71 16.07 9.83
N LYS A 61 -16.60 15.08 9.97
CA LYS A 61 -17.25 14.75 11.25
C LYS A 61 -16.49 13.67 12.00
N ASN A 62 -16.66 13.62 13.33
CA ASN A 62 -16.08 12.60 14.22
C ASN A 62 -14.56 12.47 14.14
N VAL A 63 -13.86 13.60 14.00
CA VAL A 63 -12.39 13.63 14.01
C VAL A 63 -11.88 13.35 15.42
N VAL A 64 -10.99 12.36 15.53
CA VAL A 64 -10.27 12.07 16.77
C VAL A 64 -9.05 12.98 16.84
N SER A 65 -9.08 13.90 17.79
CA SER A 65 -8.01 14.85 18.11
C SER A 65 -7.74 14.81 19.61
N ARG A 66 -6.62 15.38 20.06
CA ARG A 66 -6.31 15.45 21.49
C ARG A 66 -7.33 16.33 22.22
N VAL A 67 -7.75 17.44 21.61
CA VAL A 67 -8.78 18.35 22.17
C VAL A 67 -10.13 17.64 22.38
N ASN A 68 -10.49 16.70 21.49
CA ASN A 68 -11.77 16.00 21.57
C ASN A 68 -11.73 14.77 22.50
N GLN A 69 -10.58 14.48 23.11
CA GLN A 69 -10.48 13.35 24.05
C GLN A 69 -11.09 13.68 25.40
N LYS A 70 -11.85 12.73 25.94
CA LYS A 70 -12.32 12.71 27.33
C LYS A 70 -11.66 11.54 28.06
N SER A 71 -11.68 11.56 29.40
CA SER A 71 -11.33 10.35 30.14
C SER A 71 -12.50 9.36 29.99
N PRO A 72 -12.28 8.15 29.49
CA PRO A 72 -13.37 7.20 29.21
C PRO A 72 -13.89 6.50 30.46
N VAL A 73 -13.11 6.48 31.55
CA VAL A 73 -13.41 5.71 32.76
C VAL A 73 -13.25 6.60 33.98
N TYR A 74 -14.30 6.63 34.81
CA TYR A 74 -14.32 7.29 36.11
C TYR A 74 -14.81 6.33 37.18
N SER A 75 -14.22 6.42 38.37
CA SER A 75 -14.76 5.76 39.56
C SER A 75 -15.79 6.70 40.20
N GLU A 76 -17.00 6.19 40.43
CA GLU A 76 -18.05 6.94 41.15
C GLU A 76 -17.68 7.18 42.62
N PHE A 77 -16.76 6.37 43.15
CA PHE A 77 -16.37 6.38 44.56
C PHE A 77 -15.20 7.31 44.89
N ALA A 78 -14.50 7.85 43.88
CA ALA A 78 -13.39 8.77 44.08
C ALA A 78 -13.48 9.95 43.11
N PRO A 79 -13.77 11.18 43.59
CA PRO A 79 -13.85 12.37 42.74
C PRO A 79 -12.46 12.77 42.20
N ILE A 80 -11.38 12.42 42.91
CA ILE A 80 -10.00 12.66 42.49
C ILE A 80 -9.42 11.36 41.94
N GLN A 81 -9.11 11.34 40.64
CA GLN A 81 -8.42 10.22 40.03
C GLN A 81 -6.93 10.29 40.31
N VAL A 82 -6.41 9.28 41.02
CA VAL A 82 -4.95 9.12 41.16
C VAL A 82 -4.43 8.49 39.88
N GLN A 83 -3.52 9.19 39.20
CA GLN A 83 -2.95 8.75 37.94
C GLN A 83 -1.45 8.44 38.13
N PRO A 84 -1.02 7.17 37.96
CA PRO A 84 0.40 6.81 37.99
C PRO A 84 1.20 7.57 36.94
N LYS A 85 2.48 7.85 37.21
CA LYS A 85 3.35 8.64 36.31
C LYS A 85 3.46 8.04 34.91
N ASN A 86 3.46 6.72 34.78
CA ASN A 86 3.52 5.99 33.50
C ASN A 86 2.15 5.46 33.04
N SER A 87 1.05 6.07 33.49
CA SER A 87 -0.30 5.62 33.14
C SER A 87 -0.63 5.81 31.67
N TYR A 88 -1.57 4.98 31.18
CA TYR A 88 -2.13 5.04 29.83
C TYR A 88 -2.56 6.47 29.44
N ILE A 89 -3.23 7.19 30.36
CA ILE A 89 -3.80 8.51 30.08
C ILE A 89 -2.76 9.55 29.64
N TYR A 90 -1.52 9.45 30.14
CA TYR A 90 -0.43 10.34 29.72
C TYR A 90 0.22 9.85 28.43
N ARG A 91 0.49 8.55 28.34
CA ARG A 91 1.15 7.92 27.18
C ARG A 91 0.31 8.01 25.91
N LYS A 92 -1.03 8.01 26.02
CA LYS A 92 -1.92 8.09 24.84
C LYS A 92 -1.78 9.39 24.05
N ASN A 93 -1.24 10.44 24.66
CA ASN A 93 -0.97 11.70 23.97
C ASN A 93 0.05 11.55 22.82
N GLY A 94 0.89 10.50 22.86
CA GLY A 94 1.81 10.18 21.76
C GLY A 94 1.12 9.86 20.44
N PHE A 95 -0.15 9.42 20.46
CA PHE A 95 -0.91 9.19 19.23
C PHE A 95 -1.32 10.49 18.50
N PHE A 96 -1.27 11.64 19.17
CA PHE A 96 -1.67 12.94 18.60
C PHE A 96 -0.48 13.80 18.17
N ARG A 97 0.72 13.23 18.20
CA ARG A 97 1.95 13.89 17.80
C ARG A 97 2.82 12.93 17.00
N ASP A 98 3.76 13.47 16.26
CA ASP A 98 4.84 12.67 15.70
C ASP A 98 5.97 12.46 16.72
N SER A 99 6.94 11.60 16.41
CA SER A 99 8.03 11.29 17.34
C SER A 99 8.88 12.50 17.72
N SER A 100 8.96 13.54 16.89
CA SER A 100 9.68 14.79 17.20
C SER A 100 8.78 15.87 17.83
N SER A 101 7.50 15.57 18.09
CA SER A 101 6.49 16.50 18.62
C SER A 101 6.32 17.80 17.81
N THR A 102 6.75 17.81 16.56
CA THR A 102 6.69 18.96 15.65
C THR A 102 5.37 18.99 14.88
N TYR A 103 4.81 17.83 14.59
CA TYR A 103 3.56 17.69 13.86
C TYR A 103 2.44 17.25 14.82
N LEU A 104 1.29 17.90 14.70
CA LEU A 104 0.03 17.48 15.33
C LEU A 104 -0.62 16.44 14.44
N VAL A 105 -1.11 15.35 15.03
CA VAL A 105 -1.73 14.22 14.32
C VAL A 105 -3.21 14.14 14.68
N PHE A 106 -4.05 14.00 13.65
CA PHE A 106 -5.50 13.88 13.75
C PHE A 106 -5.96 12.64 13.00
N TYR A 107 -6.95 11.92 13.53
CA TYR A 107 -7.54 10.77 12.85
C TYR A 107 -8.91 11.16 12.30
N VAL A 108 -9.04 11.10 10.98
CA VAL A 108 -10.24 11.48 10.24
C VAL A 108 -10.88 10.21 9.69
N PRO A 109 -12.20 9.98 9.91
CA PRO A 109 -12.85 8.79 9.37
C PRO A 109 -12.73 8.73 7.85
N GLU A 110 -12.50 7.55 7.29
CA GLU A 110 -12.33 7.39 5.83
C GLU A 110 -13.55 7.87 5.02
N LYS A 111 -14.74 7.82 5.61
CA LYS A 111 -15.98 8.35 5.01
C LYS A 111 -15.91 9.86 4.69
N SER A 112 -15.03 10.59 5.37
CA SER A 112 -14.81 12.03 5.20
C SER A 112 -13.60 12.35 4.31
N ALA A 113 -13.07 11.37 3.57
CA ALA A 113 -11.87 11.50 2.75
C ALA A 113 -11.88 12.66 1.75
N SER A 114 -12.98 12.86 1.02
CA SER A 114 -13.10 13.94 0.04
C SER A 114 -13.17 15.33 0.70
N ALA A 115 -13.82 15.43 1.85
CA ALA A 115 -13.85 16.64 2.67
C ALA A 115 -12.47 16.98 3.24
N LEU A 116 -11.64 15.97 3.52
CA LEU A 116 -10.30 16.15 4.06
C LEU A 116 -9.36 16.85 3.07
N GLU A 117 -9.45 16.56 1.77
CA GLU A 117 -8.62 17.21 0.75
C GLU A 117 -8.88 18.72 0.68
N ASN A 118 -10.15 19.12 0.76
CA ASN A 118 -10.54 20.54 0.85
C ASN A 118 -10.01 21.19 2.14
N ALA A 119 -10.15 20.51 3.27
CA ALA A 119 -9.63 21.01 4.55
C ALA A 119 -8.11 21.18 4.55
N VAL A 120 -7.36 20.23 3.96
CA VAL A 120 -5.90 20.31 3.80
C VAL A 120 -5.52 21.52 2.94
N SER A 121 -6.25 21.77 1.85
CA SER A 121 -6.01 22.94 1.00
C SER A 121 -6.27 24.27 1.74
N GLU A 122 -7.31 24.35 2.57
CA GLU A 122 -7.62 25.53 3.38
C GLU A 122 -6.55 25.74 4.48
N ILE A 123 -6.09 24.67 5.15
CA ILE A 123 -5.03 24.77 6.15
C ILE A 123 -3.74 25.27 5.50
N ASN A 124 -3.32 24.69 4.36
CA ASN A 124 -2.13 25.13 3.62
C ASN A 124 -2.24 26.55 3.04
N GLY A 125 -3.44 27.14 3.01
CA GLY A 125 -3.66 28.53 2.64
C GLY A 125 -3.14 29.54 3.67
N TYR A 126 -2.87 29.10 4.92
CA TYR A 126 -2.29 29.95 5.96
C TYR A 126 -0.76 29.95 5.87
N SER A 127 -0.15 31.14 5.97
CA SER A 127 1.33 31.30 5.99
C SER A 127 1.97 30.46 7.10
N GLU A 128 3.12 29.83 6.83
CA GLU A 128 3.90 29.03 7.80
C GLU A 128 3.12 27.84 8.39
N THR A 129 2.21 27.29 7.60
CA THR A 129 1.50 26.06 7.95
C THR A 129 1.71 25.02 6.86
N PHE A 130 1.77 23.77 7.29
CA PHE A 130 1.87 22.63 6.41
C PHE A 130 0.96 21.52 6.92
N ALA A 131 0.05 21.07 6.08
CA ALA A 131 -0.86 19.98 6.32
C ALA A 131 -0.79 18.97 5.18
N SER A 132 -0.81 17.69 5.52
CA SER A 132 -0.88 16.60 4.57
C SER A 132 -1.53 15.38 5.24
N CYS A 133 -2.06 14.46 4.45
CA CYS A 133 -2.71 13.25 4.94
C CYS A 133 -2.00 11.98 4.47
N ASP A 134 -2.11 10.89 5.24
CA ASP A 134 -1.82 9.55 4.73
C ASP A 134 -2.91 9.11 3.72
N GLY A 135 -2.64 8.09 2.92
CA GLY A 135 -3.67 7.58 2.00
C GLY A 135 -3.94 8.39 0.73
N GLY A 136 -3.15 9.43 0.42
CA GLY A 136 -3.37 10.32 -0.74
C GLY A 136 -3.14 9.69 -2.12
N THR A 137 -2.65 8.45 -2.21
CA THR A 137 -2.45 7.80 -3.52
C THR A 137 -3.71 7.08 -3.95
N VAL A 138 -4.60 7.82 -4.61
CA VAL A 138 -5.58 7.25 -5.55
C VAL A 138 -4.85 6.20 -6.41
N PHE A 139 -5.49 5.04 -6.63
CA PHE A 139 -4.97 4.00 -7.52
C PHE A 139 -4.35 4.69 -8.77
N PRO A 140 -3.05 4.54 -9.05
CA PRO A 140 -2.37 5.33 -10.07
C PRO A 140 -2.76 4.86 -11.47
N TRP A 141 -3.98 5.23 -11.89
CA TRP A 141 -4.59 4.90 -13.17
C TRP A 141 -3.75 5.35 -14.36
N ILE A 142 -2.85 6.33 -14.15
CA ILE A 142 -1.88 6.76 -15.13
C ILE A 142 -0.99 5.61 -15.62
N CYS A 143 -0.61 4.67 -14.75
CA CYS A 143 0.23 3.52 -15.10
C CYS A 143 -0.46 2.61 -16.14
N PRO A 144 -1.63 1.99 -15.84
CA PRO A 144 -2.31 1.17 -16.83
C PRO A 144 -2.71 1.98 -18.06
N PHE A 145 -3.16 3.24 -17.91
CA PHE A 145 -3.52 4.09 -19.04
C PHE A 145 -2.36 4.29 -20.02
N LEU A 146 -1.16 4.63 -19.54
CA LEU A 146 0.02 4.77 -20.38
C LEU A 146 0.43 3.43 -21.03
N ALA A 147 0.29 2.30 -20.31
CA ALA A 147 0.54 0.97 -20.88
C ALA A 147 -0.43 0.63 -22.03
N PHE A 148 -1.70 0.99 -21.91
CA PHE A 148 -2.68 0.81 -22.99
C PHE A 148 -2.38 1.72 -24.19
N ILE A 149 -2.02 2.98 -23.97
CA ILE A 149 -1.62 3.89 -25.07
C ILE A 149 -0.38 3.33 -25.78
N PHE A 150 0.66 2.97 -25.03
CA PHE A 150 1.89 2.45 -25.60
C PHE A 150 1.66 1.14 -26.36
N PHE A 151 0.81 0.25 -25.83
CA PHE A 151 0.36 -0.94 -26.55
C PHE A 151 -0.37 -0.59 -27.85
N ALA A 152 -1.28 0.38 -27.84
CA ALA A 152 -2.03 0.80 -29.03
C ALA A 152 -1.09 1.32 -30.13
N VAL A 153 -0.07 2.09 -29.77
CA VAL A 153 0.98 2.55 -30.70
C VAL A 153 1.69 1.35 -31.32
N LEU A 154 2.19 0.41 -30.52
CA LEU A 154 2.89 -0.79 -31.05
C LEU A 154 1.96 -1.71 -31.85
N PHE A 155 0.69 -1.83 -31.45
CA PHE A 155 -0.32 -2.62 -32.15
C PHE A 155 -0.62 -2.05 -33.54
N TYR A 156 -0.68 -0.71 -33.66
CA TYR A 156 -0.84 -0.03 -34.95
C TYR A 156 0.31 -0.35 -35.92
N PHE A 157 1.56 -0.31 -35.44
CA PHE A 157 2.74 -0.63 -36.25
C PHE A 157 3.00 -2.14 -36.43
N SER A 158 2.28 -3.01 -35.74
CA SER A 158 2.49 -4.45 -35.81
C SER A 158 1.85 -5.05 -37.06
N LYS A 159 2.67 -5.74 -37.87
CA LYS A 159 2.17 -6.52 -39.01
C LYS A 159 1.38 -7.76 -38.57
N GLN A 160 1.74 -8.35 -37.42
CA GLN A 160 1.12 -9.56 -36.88
C GLN A 160 0.27 -9.20 -35.65
N LYS A 161 -0.83 -8.48 -35.90
CA LYS A 161 -1.70 -7.89 -34.86
C LYS A 161 -2.17 -8.91 -33.81
N PHE A 162 -2.70 -10.05 -34.25
CA PHE A 162 -3.22 -11.08 -33.36
C PHE A 162 -2.14 -11.73 -32.48
N LYS A 163 -0.98 -12.08 -33.06
CA LYS A 163 0.13 -12.65 -32.30
C LYS A 163 0.69 -11.67 -31.27
N PHE A 164 0.79 -10.40 -31.64
CA PHE A 164 1.22 -9.34 -30.73
C PHE A 164 0.23 -9.12 -29.58
N LEU A 165 -1.09 -9.13 -29.87
CA LEU A 165 -2.14 -9.02 -28.86
C LEU A 165 -2.05 -10.17 -27.83
N THR A 166 -1.93 -11.42 -28.28
CA THR A 166 -1.90 -12.58 -27.38
C THR A 166 -0.70 -12.57 -26.43
N VAL A 167 0.50 -12.21 -26.93
CA VAL A 167 1.72 -12.17 -26.11
C VAL A 167 1.69 -10.98 -25.13
N SER A 168 1.03 -9.88 -25.49
CA SER A 168 0.98 -8.65 -24.68
C SER A 168 -0.11 -8.66 -23.61
N LEU A 169 -1.15 -9.49 -23.76
CA LEU A 169 -2.35 -9.46 -22.92
C LEU A 169 -2.04 -9.57 -21.42
N LEU A 170 -1.24 -10.55 -21.00
CA LEU A 170 -0.92 -10.74 -19.58
C LEU A 170 -0.08 -9.60 -18.99
N LEU A 171 0.76 -8.94 -19.80
CA LEU A 171 1.49 -7.76 -19.36
C LEU A 171 0.56 -6.56 -19.15
N LEU A 172 -0.48 -6.42 -19.96
CA LEU A 172 -1.52 -5.39 -19.76
C LEU A 172 -2.38 -5.70 -18.53
N VAL A 173 -2.72 -6.96 -18.29
CA VAL A 173 -3.42 -7.33 -17.04
C VAL A 173 -2.54 -7.03 -15.83
N LEU A 174 -1.23 -7.29 -15.91
CA LEU A 174 -0.29 -6.96 -14.85
C LEU A 174 -0.23 -5.45 -14.54
N SER A 175 -0.35 -4.57 -15.54
CA SER A 175 -0.35 -3.12 -15.32
C SER A 175 -1.58 -2.65 -14.51
N VAL A 176 -2.71 -3.34 -14.65
CA VAL A 176 -3.94 -3.07 -13.91
C VAL A 176 -3.91 -3.72 -12.53
N THR A 177 -3.36 -4.92 -12.38
CA THR A 177 -3.31 -5.59 -11.06
C THR A 177 -2.22 -5.02 -10.17
N ARG A 178 -1.14 -4.46 -10.73
CA ARG A 178 -0.02 -3.87 -9.99
C ARG A 178 0.44 -2.56 -10.66
N PRO A 179 -0.24 -1.43 -10.42
CA PRO A 179 0.03 -0.17 -11.10
C PRO A 179 1.25 0.56 -10.50
N LEU A 180 2.36 -0.13 -10.28
CA LEU A 180 3.60 0.47 -9.79
C LEU A 180 4.37 1.10 -10.96
N TYR A 181 4.94 2.29 -10.75
CA TYR A 181 5.72 2.99 -11.79
C TYR A 181 6.87 2.11 -12.34
N THR A 182 7.55 1.36 -11.47
CA THR A 182 8.63 0.42 -11.85
C THR A 182 8.11 -0.75 -12.66
N VAL A 183 6.96 -1.32 -12.32
CA VAL A 183 6.31 -2.40 -13.09
C VAL A 183 5.89 -1.87 -14.47
N CYS A 184 5.32 -0.66 -14.54
CA CYS A 184 4.94 -0.04 -15.80
C CYS A 184 6.13 0.21 -16.73
N GLY A 185 7.27 0.68 -16.19
CA GLY A 185 8.51 0.83 -16.96
C GLY A 185 9.03 -0.49 -17.54
N ALA A 186 9.02 -1.56 -16.75
CA ALA A 186 9.39 -2.90 -17.23
C ALA A 186 8.42 -3.42 -18.31
N ILE A 187 7.12 -3.11 -18.18
CA ILE A 187 6.11 -3.45 -19.19
C ILE A 187 6.39 -2.74 -20.52
N PHE A 188 6.78 -1.45 -20.53
CA PHE A 188 7.10 -0.75 -21.78
C PHE A 188 8.26 -1.41 -22.54
N LEU A 189 9.36 -1.72 -21.84
CA LEU A 189 10.50 -2.41 -22.44
C LEU A 189 10.10 -3.79 -22.98
N SER A 190 9.25 -4.51 -22.26
CA SER A 190 8.83 -5.86 -22.60
C SER A 190 7.79 -5.92 -23.71
N LEU A 191 6.88 -4.95 -23.77
CA LEU A 191 5.96 -4.77 -24.90
C LEU A 191 6.75 -4.49 -26.17
N PHE A 192 7.80 -3.66 -26.09
CA PHE A 192 8.68 -3.41 -27.22
C PHE A 192 9.49 -4.66 -27.60
N ALA A 193 10.00 -5.43 -26.62
CA ALA A 193 10.66 -6.71 -26.87
C ALA A 193 9.73 -7.72 -27.57
N ASN A 194 8.47 -7.82 -27.13
CA ASN A 194 7.45 -8.66 -27.76
C ASN A 194 7.13 -8.22 -29.18
N PHE A 195 7.05 -6.90 -29.43
CA PHE A 195 6.87 -6.35 -30.77
C PHE A 195 8.00 -6.77 -31.72
N LEU A 196 9.25 -6.80 -31.25
CA LEU A 196 10.39 -7.28 -32.04
C LEU A 196 10.40 -8.81 -32.19
N LEU A 197 10.13 -9.54 -31.12
CA LEU A 197 10.13 -11.01 -31.09
C LEU A 197 9.06 -11.62 -31.99
N VAL A 198 7.83 -11.07 -32.00
CA VAL A 198 6.74 -11.55 -32.85
C VAL A 198 7.11 -11.48 -34.33
N LYS A 199 7.91 -10.50 -34.76
CA LYS A 199 8.37 -10.41 -36.17
C LYS A 199 9.23 -11.59 -36.59
N ILE A 200 10.01 -12.17 -35.69
CA ILE A 200 10.95 -13.27 -35.98
C ILE A 200 10.43 -14.64 -35.55
N TYR A 201 9.34 -14.68 -34.78
CA TYR A 201 8.72 -15.91 -34.28
C TYR A 201 8.30 -16.85 -35.41
N GLY A 202 8.61 -18.13 -35.28
CA GLY A 202 8.30 -19.17 -36.27
C GLY A 202 9.29 -19.30 -37.43
N ARG A 203 10.41 -18.56 -37.43
CA ARG A 203 11.47 -18.70 -38.43
C ARG A 203 12.61 -19.61 -37.96
N ASP A 204 13.24 -20.27 -38.92
CA ASP A 204 14.45 -21.05 -38.68
C ASP A 204 15.57 -20.17 -38.13
N GLY A 205 16.20 -20.65 -37.05
CA GLY A 205 17.30 -19.95 -36.38
C GLY A 205 16.90 -18.94 -35.30
N PHE A 206 15.61 -18.85 -34.93
CA PHE A 206 15.08 -17.90 -33.93
C PHE A 206 15.94 -17.75 -32.66
N PHE A 207 16.45 -18.85 -32.10
CA PHE A 207 17.28 -18.85 -30.88
C PHE A 207 18.79 -18.68 -31.13
N LYS A 208 19.26 -18.81 -32.37
CA LYS A 208 20.69 -18.82 -32.72
C LYS A 208 21.17 -17.50 -33.35
N ASP A 209 20.27 -16.54 -33.55
CA ASP A 209 20.57 -15.31 -34.25
C ASP A 209 21.10 -14.21 -33.32
N SER A 210 22.43 -14.07 -33.29
CA SER A 210 23.13 -13.11 -32.44
C SER A 210 22.80 -11.65 -32.77
N LYS A 211 22.48 -11.33 -34.04
CA LYS A 211 22.23 -9.93 -34.47
C LYS A 211 20.93 -9.39 -33.90
N ASN A 212 19.89 -10.22 -33.88
CA ASN A 212 18.58 -9.86 -33.32
C ASN A 212 18.55 -9.99 -31.79
N ALA A 213 19.35 -10.91 -31.23
CA ALA A 213 19.46 -11.08 -29.77
C ALA A 213 19.98 -9.83 -29.06
N VAL A 214 20.91 -9.07 -29.66
CA VAL A 214 21.47 -7.82 -29.09
C VAL A 214 20.39 -6.77 -28.81
N PHE A 215 19.31 -6.70 -29.60
CA PHE A 215 18.23 -5.73 -29.38
C PHE A 215 17.15 -6.25 -28.42
N ILE A 216 16.94 -7.57 -28.35
CA ILE A 216 15.81 -8.17 -27.64
C ILE A 216 16.18 -8.59 -26.22
N VAL A 217 17.32 -9.26 -26.04
CA VAL A 217 17.73 -9.83 -24.75
C VAL A 217 17.91 -8.75 -23.68
N PRO A 218 18.56 -7.59 -23.96
CA PRO A 218 18.70 -6.53 -22.97
C PRO A 218 17.35 -6.00 -22.48
N LEU A 219 16.37 -5.81 -23.38
CA LEU A 219 15.05 -5.29 -23.01
C LEU A 219 14.33 -6.19 -22.00
N ILE A 220 14.50 -7.50 -22.08
CA ILE A 220 13.83 -8.46 -21.18
C ILE A 220 14.64 -8.66 -19.90
N VAL A 221 15.94 -8.94 -20.05
CA VAL A 221 16.81 -9.30 -18.91
C VAL A 221 17.01 -8.12 -17.97
N PHE A 222 17.31 -6.93 -18.50
CA PHE A 222 17.45 -5.75 -17.65
C PHE A 222 16.12 -5.29 -17.06
N SER A 223 14.99 -5.52 -17.73
CA SER A 223 13.65 -5.33 -17.13
C SER A 223 13.47 -6.17 -15.87
N PHE A 224 13.82 -7.45 -15.95
CA PHE A 224 13.73 -8.38 -14.82
C PHE A 224 14.67 -8.02 -13.67
N ILE A 225 15.95 -7.74 -13.98
CA ILE A 225 16.98 -7.40 -12.99
C ILE A 225 16.64 -6.09 -12.28
N ALA A 226 16.32 -5.04 -13.02
CA ALA A 226 16.02 -3.74 -12.43
C ALA A 226 14.72 -3.77 -11.61
N LEU A 227 13.73 -4.55 -12.03
CA LEU A 227 12.51 -4.75 -11.24
C LEU A 227 12.79 -5.53 -9.94
N ALA A 228 13.76 -6.44 -9.93
CA ALA A 228 14.14 -7.18 -8.73
C ALA A 228 14.77 -6.28 -7.65
N PHE A 229 15.45 -5.20 -8.03
CA PHE A 229 15.95 -4.17 -7.09
C PHE A 229 14.82 -3.40 -6.40
N SER A 230 13.66 -3.25 -7.05
CA SER A 230 12.47 -2.63 -6.44
C SER A 230 11.68 -3.64 -5.61
N SER A 231 11.40 -4.82 -6.17
CA SER A 231 10.61 -5.85 -5.51
C SER A 231 10.82 -7.20 -6.21
N VAL A 232 11.44 -8.15 -5.49
CA VAL A 232 11.64 -9.53 -5.96
C VAL A 232 10.31 -10.18 -6.36
N PHE A 233 9.26 -9.95 -5.57
CA PHE A 233 7.93 -10.47 -5.85
C PHE A 233 7.31 -9.87 -7.14
N SER A 234 7.52 -8.58 -7.39
CA SER A 234 7.06 -7.94 -8.63
C SER A 234 7.82 -8.46 -9.84
N SER A 235 9.13 -8.71 -9.70
CA SER A 235 9.96 -9.33 -10.74
C SER A 235 9.51 -10.76 -11.08
N PHE A 236 9.16 -11.55 -10.06
CA PHE A 236 8.59 -12.89 -10.25
C PHE A 236 7.27 -12.85 -11.04
N LEU A 237 6.31 -12.02 -10.64
CA LEU A 237 5.03 -11.88 -11.37
C LEU A 237 5.22 -11.38 -12.81
N PHE A 238 6.17 -10.48 -13.02
CA PHE A 238 6.54 -10.03 -14.35
C PHE A 238 7.06 -11.18 -15.23
N ALA A 239 7.96 -12.02 -14.71
CA ALA A 239 8.45 -13.20 -15.45
C ALA A 239 7.33 -14.21 -15.77
N VAL A 240 6.44 -14.47 -14.80
CA VAL A 240 5.27 -15.33 -14.99
C VAL A 240 4.33 -14.76 -16.06
N SER A 241 4.11 -13.44 -16.06
CA SER A 241 3.26 -12.75 -17.06
C SER A 241 3.86 -12.80 -18.45
N PHE A 242 5.17 -12.56 -18.56
CA PHE A 242 5.89 -12.64 -19.83
C PHE A 242 5.84 -14.08 -20.40
N ALA A 243 6.22 -15.08 -19.60
CA ALA A 243 6.18 -16.49 -20.01
C ALA A 243 4.75 -16.95 -20.35
N GLY A 244 3.77 -16.53 -19.55
CA GLY A 244 2.36 -16.83 -19.78
C GLY A 244 1.84 -16.24 -21.10
N GLY A 245 2.26 -15.04 -21.49
CA GLY A 245 1.87 -14.45 -22.78
C GLY A 245 2.36 -15.28 -23.97
N TRP A 246 3.61 -15.77 -23.90
CA TRP A 246 4.18 -16.67 -24.91
C TRP A 246 3.52 -18.05 -24.92
N LEU A 247 3.11 -18.55 -23.75
CA LEU A 247 2.32 -19.79 -23.66
C LEU A 247 0.93 -19.60 -24.30
N GLY A 248 0.29 -18.45 -24.06
CA GLY A 248 -0.98 -18.08 -24.67
C GLY A 248 -0.91 -18.03 -26.20
N LEU A 249 0.19 -17.54 -26.76
CA LEU A 249 0.42 -17.59 -28.21
C LEU A 249 0.47 -19.04 -28.74
N LYS A 250 1.18 -19.95 -28.05
CA LYS A 250 1.21 -21.37 -28.45
C LYS A 250 -0.18 -22.00 -28.41
N VAL A 251 -0.95 -21.73 -27.35
CA VAL A 251 -2.34 -22.20 -27.22
C VAL A 251 -3.17 -21.67 -28.38
N PHE A 252 -3.07 -20.38 -28.70
CA PHE A 252 -3.79 -19.77 -29.81
C PHE A 252 -3.44 -20.41 -31.17
N GLU A 253 -2.16 -20.65 -31.46
CA GLU A 253 -1.74 -21.29 -32.71
C GLU A 253 -2.22 -22.74 -32.82
N GLU A 254 -2.14 -23.52 -31.74
CA GLU A 254 -2.67 -24.88 -31.71
C GLU A 254 -4.19 -24.90 -31.94
N PHE A 255 -4.94 -24.00 -31.28
CA PHE A 255 -6.38 -23.86 -31.51
C PHE A 255 -6.70 -23.45 -32.95
N TYR A 256 -6.00 -22.44 -33.49
CA TYR A 256 -6.20 -21.98 -34.86
C TYR A 256 -5.95 -23.11 -35.86
N SER A 257 -4.85 -23.86 -35.69
CA SER A 257 -4.51 -25.00 -36.55
C SER A 257 -5.56 -26.12 -36.48
N PHE A 258 -6.15 -26.36 -35.30
CA PHE A 258 -7.22 -27.33 -35.11
C PHE A 258 -8.49 -26.92 -35.87
N PHE A 259 -8.89 -25.65 -35.79
CA PHE A 259 -10.06 -25.14 -36.52
C PHE A 259 -9.84 -25.13 -38.03
N CYS A 260 -8.66 -24.74 -38.51
CA CYS A 260 -8.32 -24.80 -39.94
C CYS A 260 -8.38 -26.23 -40.48
N LYS A 261 -7.86 -27.22 -39.73
CA LYS A 261 -7.97 -28.65 -40.08
C LYS A 261 -9.42 -29.12 -40.13
N LYS A 262 -10.24 -28.69 -39.17
CA LYS A 262 -11.66 -29.10 -39.08
C LYS A 262 -12.51 -28.51 -40.20
N ASN A 263 -12.25 -27.26 -40.58
CA ASN A 263 -13.04 -26.54 -41.59
C ASN A 263 -12.56 -26.81 -43.03
N GLY A 264 -11.55 -27.66 -43.26
CA GLY A 264 -11.03 -27.97 -44.59
C GLY A 264 -10.30 -26.81 -45.29
N ASN A 265 -10.18 -25.64 -44.66
CA ASN A 265 -9.58 -24.42 -45.21
C ASN A 265 -8.05 -24.41 -45.13
N LEU A 266 -7.39 -25.54 -45.38
CA LEU A 266 -5.92 -25.55 -45.52
C LEU A 266 -5.55 -25.11 -46.93
N GLN A 267 -5.69 -23.82 -47.21
CA GLN A 267 -5.04 -23.23 -48.38
C GLN A 267 -3.54 -23.18 -48.12
N PHE A 268 -2.79 -23.96 -48.89
CA PHE A 268 -1.33 -23.94 -48.89
C PHE A 268 -0.88 -22.73 -49.70
N ASP A 269 -0.51 -21.65 -49.01
CA ASP A 269 0.14 -20.50 -49.64
C ASP A 269 1.66 -20.71 -49.63
N PHE A 270 2.25 -20.82 -50.83
CA PHE A 270 3.70 -20.84 -50.98
C PHE A 270 4.26 -19.44 -50.74
N VAL A 271 4.65 -19.16 -49.49
CA VAL A 271 5.33 -17.93 -49.11
C VAL A 271 6.81 -18.21 -48.88
N TYR A 272 7.69 -17.44 -49.53
CA TYR A 272 9.12 -17.53 -49.31
C TYR A 272 9.49 -17.18 -47.85
N ILE A 273 9.94 -18.17 -47.08
CA ILE A 273 10.31 -18.01 -45.67
C ILE A 273 11.78 -17.61 -45.59
N LYS A 274 12.04 -16.33 -45.29
CA LYS A 274 13.39 -15.85 -44.95
C LYS A 274 13.83 -16.43 -43.60
N LYS A 275 15.13 -16.74 -43.46
CA LYS A 275 15.74 -17.12 -42.18
C LYS A 275 15.66 -15.95 -41.18
N SER A 276 15.75 -16.23 -39.88
CA SER A 276 15.67 -15.17 -38.86
C SER A 276 16.78 -14.13 -39.00
N SER A 277 18.00 -14.56 -39.39
CA SER A 277 19.18 -13.71 -39.61
C SER A 277 19.02 -12.65 -40.70
N ASP A 278 18.15 -12.91 -41.66
CA ASP A 278 17.98 -12.09 -42.85
C ASP A 278 16.89 -11.03 -42.65
N VAL A 279 16.15 -11.12 -41.54
CA VAL A 279 15.12 -10.15 -41.18
C VAL A 279 15.64 -9.24 -40.08
N LYS A 280 15.90 -8.00 -40.47
CA LYS A 280 16.23 -6.92 -39.53
C LYS A 280 15.01 -6.64 -38.64
N THR A 281 15.15 -6.92 -37.34
CA THR A 281 14.11 -6.62 -36.32
C THR A 281 13.88 -5.11 -36.17
N VAL A 282 14.97 -4.34 -36.18
CA VAL A 282 14.99 -2.87 -36.21
C VAL A 282 15.32 -2.40 -37.63
N THR A 283 14.40 -1.66 -38.23
CA THR A 283 14.53 -1.02 -39.54
C THR A 283 14.59 0.50 -39.36
N GLN A 284 15.04 1.23 -40.38
CA GLN A 284 15.03 2.70 -40.37
C GLN A 284 13.62 3.26 -40.14
N SER A 285 12.59 2.57 -40.64
CA SER A 285 11.19 2.90 -40.41
C SER A 285 10.71 2.64 -38.97
N ASN A 286 11.43 1.85 -38.17
CA ASN A 286 10.98 1.43 -36.84
C ASN A 286 11.96 1.85 -35.74
N SER A 287 13.12 2.43 -36.07
CA SER A 287 14.11 2.91 -35.11
C SER A 287 13.57 4.06 -34.25
N PHE A 288 12.66 4.88 -34.77
CA PHE A 288 12.00 5.92 -33.98
C PHE A 288 11.16 5.36 -32.82
N LEU A 289 10.70 4.10 -32.89
CA LEU A 289 9.94 3.46 -31.81
C LEU A 289 10.79 3.27 -30.54
N LEU A 290 12.12 3.12 -30.67
CA LEU A 290 13.04 3.13 -29.53
C LEU A 290 13.03 4.49 -28.81
N GLY A 291 12.97 5.59 -29.57
CA GLY A 291 12.80 6.93 -29.03
C GLY A 291 11.46 7.10 -28.31
N ILE A 292 10.37 6.55 -28.85
CA ILE A 292 9.05 6.57 -28.19
C ILE A 292 9.11 5.81 -26.85
N VAL A 293 9.74 4.64 -26.79
CA VAL A 293 9.93 3.89 -25.53
C VAL A 293 10.62 4.78 -24.49
N PHE A 294 11.70 5.45 -24.89
CA PHE A 294 12.42 6.39 -24.02
C PHE A 294 11.52 7.53 -23.51
N VAL A 295 10.73 8.16 -24.39
CA VAL A 295 9.82 9.25 -24.02
C VAL A 295 8.78 8.79 -23.00
N PHE A 296 8.20 7.60 -23.16
CA PHE A 296 7.23 7.05 -22.21
C PHE A 296 7.86 6.76 -20.84
N ILE A 297 9.08 6.22 -20.80
CA ILE A 297 9.80 5.97 -19.54
C ILE A 297 10.22 7.30 -18.89
N ALA A 298 10.68 8.27 -19.67
CA ALA A 298 11.02 9.61 -19.19
C ALA A 298 9.78 10.34 -18.64
N PHE A 299 8.63 10.18 -19.29
CA PHE A 299 7.36 10.70 -18.79
C PHE A 299 6.95 10.06 -17.46
N LEU A 300 7.06 8.73 -17.33
CA LEU A 300 6.86 8.05 -16.04
C LEU A 300 7.82 8.56 -14.96
N PHE A 301 9.09 8.77 -15.32
CA PHE A 301 10.09 9.31 -14.40
C PHE A 301 9.72 10.73 -13.94
N ALA A 302 9.39 11.62 -14.86
CA ALA A 302 8.95 12.99 -14.56
C ALA A 302 7.68 12.99 -13.71
N PHE A 303 6.68 12.18 -14.09
CA PHE A 303 5.43 12.06 -13.35
C PHE A 303 5.66 11.52 -11.94
N SER A 304 6.48 10.47 -11.79
CA SER A 304 6.84 9.94 -10.47
C SER A 304 7.57 10.99 -9.63
N SER A 305 8.43 11.82 -10.22
CA SER A 305 9.17 12.85 -9.50
C SER A 305 8.29 14.04 -9.10
N ILE A 306 7.34 14.43 -9.95
CA ILE A 306 6.38 15.51 -9.67
C ILE A 306 5.38 15.05 -8.60
N PHE A 307 4.78 13.87 -8.75
CA PHE A 307 3.76 13.39 -7.80
C PHE A 307 4.36 12.90 -6.48
N SER A 308 5.57 12.33 -6.47
CA SER A 308 6.31 12.11 -5.22
C SER A 308 6.87 13.41 -4.63
N GLY A 309 7.01 14.45 -5.46
CA GLY A 309 7.48 15.79 -5.12
C GLY A 309 6.39 16.78 -4.71
N ILE A 310 5.10 16.48 -4.90
CA ILE A 310 4.00 17.27 -4.29
C ILE A 310 3.97 17.08 -2.77
N SER A 311 4.66 16.05 -2.27
CA SER A 311 5.12 15.92 -0.88
C SER A 311 6.50 16.57 -0.63
N GLN A 312 6.82 17.69 -1.31
CA GLN A 312 7.96 18.56 -1.01
C GLN A 312 7.75 19.25 0.35
N VAL A 313 7.92 18.45 1.40
CA VAL A 313 8.71 18.89 2.54
C VAL A 313 10.08 19.26 1.94
N SER A 314 10.39 20.54 1.97
CA SER A 314 11.68 21.10 1.60
C SER A 314 12.79 20.23 2.19
N SER A 315 13.85 20.01 1.41
CA SER A 315 14.97 19.11 1.69
C SER A 315 15.75 19.38 3.00
N SER A 316 15.30 20.31 3.86
CA SER A 316 15.82 20.55 5.20
C SER A 316 14.97 19.96 6.33
N GLU A 317 13.71 19.60 6.09
CA GLU A 317 12.81 19.15 7.16
C GLU A 317 12.58 17.63 7.09
N GLN A 318 12.87 16.94 8.19
CA GLN A 318 12.69 15.49 8.30
C GLN A 318 11.19 15.14 8.17
N ARG A 319 10.85 14.19 7.30
CA ARG A 319 9.47 13.67 7.19
C ARG A 319 8.99 13.18 8.56
N PRO A 320 7.72 13.43 8.95
CA PRO A 320 7.22 13.03 10.27
C PRO A 320 7.20 11.52 10.42
N PHE A 321 7.57 11.05 11.61
CA PHE A 321 7.32 9.67 12.02
C PHE A 321 5.96 9.61 12.69
N LEU A 322 4.99 9.01 11.99
CA LEU A 322 3.60 8.96 12.38
C LEU A 322 3.31 7.71 13.22
N PRO A 323 2.37 7.79 14.17
CA PRO A 323 1.91 6.63 14.93
C PRO A 323 1.23 5.62 13.98
N ALA A 324 1.60 4.35 14.06
CA ALA A 324 1.04 3.28 13.23
C ALA A 324 1.03 1.92 13.95
N PRO A 325 0.14 1.01 13.52
CA PRO A 325 0.18 -0.38 13.98
C PRO A 325 1.45 -1.07 13.48
N LEU A 326 2.17 -1.73 14.40
CA LEU A 326 3.35 -2.53 14.10
C LEU A 326 2.92 -3.94 13.65
N SER A 327 3.54 -4.43 12.57
CA SER A 327 3.35 -5.83 12.16
C SER A 327 3.94 -6.75 13.24
N SER A 328 3.30 -7.89 13.54
CA SER A 328 3.78 -8.85 14.56
C SER A 328 5.23 -9.32 14.36
N ASN A 329 5.77 -9.17 13.15
CA ASN A 329 7.12 -9.62 12.77
C ASN A 329 8.16 -8.49 12.73
N SER A 330 7.78 -7.23 12.96
CA SER A 330 8.78 -6.16 13.09
C SER A 330 9.44 -6.33 14.44
N LYS A 331 10.70 -6.80 14.44
CA LYS A 331 11.57 -6.72 15.61
C LYS A 331 11.49 -5.29 16.12
N ILE A 332 10.88 -5.11 17.28
CA ILE A 332 10.82 -3.83 17.99
C ILE A 332 12.28 -3.41 18.14
N SER A 333 12.74 -2.49 17.30
CA SER A 333 14.01 -1.82 17.54
C SER A 333 13.85 -1.18 18.91
N LYS A 334 14.72 -1.53 19.86
CA LYS A 334 14.70 -1.04 21.25
C LYS A 334 14.68 0.50 21.39
N GLU A 335 14.81 1.22 20.28
CA GLU A 335 14.85 2.68 20.16
C GLU A 335 13.51 3.30 19.70
N ALA A 336 12.50 2.52 19.29
CA ALA A 336 11.18 3.05 18.99
C ALA A 336 10.39 3.19 20.30
N GLU A 337 10.09 4.42 20.72
CA GLU A 337 9.15 4.67 21.82
C GLU A 337 7.85 3.91 21.54
N THR A 338 7.50 2.98 22.42
CA THR A 338 6.29 2.16 22.28
C THR A 338 5.09 2.98 22.71
N LEU A 339 4.13 3.11 21.80
CA LEU A 339 2.84 3.72 22.09
C LEU A 339 2.00 2.71 22.91
N PRO A 340 1.08 3.19 23.78
CA PRO A 340 0.33 2.28 24.63
C PRO A 340 -0.69 1.46 23.83
N ASN A 341 -0.91 0.22 24.25
CA ASN A 341 -1.82 -0.72 23.61
C ASN A 341 -3.21 -0.74 24.28
N LEU A 342 -4.15 -1.51 23.73
CA LEU A 342 -5.47 -1.73 24.35
C LEU A 342 -5.38 -2.46 25.70
N GLU A 343 -4.38 -3.31 25.90
CA GLU A 343 -4.12 -3.96 27.19
C GLU A 343 -3.75 -2.93 28.26
N ASP A 344 -2.84 -2.00 27.94
CA ASP A 344 -2.49 -0.88 28.83
C ASP A 344 -3.73 -0.04 29.21
N PHE A 345 -4.67 0.12 28.27
CA PHE A 345 -5.94 0.82 28.53
C PHE A 345 -6.84 0.06 29.51
N VAL A 346 -6.96 -1.25 29.33
CA VAL A 346 -7.75 -2.12 30.20
C VAL A 346 -7.15 -2.16 31.61
N ASP A 347 -5.83 -2.30 31.72
CA ASP A 347 -5.13 -2.29 33.00
C ASP A 347 -5.30 -0.95 33.73
N TRP A 348 -5.18 0.15 33.00
CA TRP A 348 -5.46 1.47 33.54
C TRP A 348 -6.92 1.64 33.98
N SER A 349 -7.87 1.09 33.22
CA SER A 349 -9.30 1.14 33.54
C SER A 349 -9.60 0.34 34.81
N TRP A 350 -9.03 -0.86 34.93
CA TRP A 350 -9.11 -1.68 36.13
C TRP A 350 -8.54 -0.94 37.34
N PHE A 351 -7.33 -0.39 37.20
CA PHE A 351 -6.70 0.40 38.26
C PHE A 351 -7.59 1.56 38.69
N THR A 352 -8.12 2.33 37.74
CA THR A 352 -8.97 3.50 38.04
C THR A 352 -10.24 3.13 38.80
N LEU A 353 -10.89 2.03 38.45
CA LEU A 353 -12.13 1.58 39.11
C LEU A 353 -11.88 0.93 40.47
N SER A 354 -10.79 0.17 40.60
CA SER A 354 -10.44 -0.56 41.83
C SER A 354 -9.68 0.29 42.85
N PHE A 355 -9.05 1.39 42.42
CA PHE A 355 -8.19 2.23 43.25
C PHE A 355 -8.77 2.61 44.63
N PRO A 356 -10.05 3.02 44.77
CA PRO A 356 -10.61 3.44 46.06
C PRO A 356 -10.65 2.33 47.12
N PHE A 357 -10.55 1.08 46.68
CA PHE A 357 -10.73 -0.11 47.51
C PHE A 357 -9.42 -0.89 47.70
N LYS A 358 -8.34 -0.51 47.01
CA LYS A 358 -7.01 -1.10 47.18
C LYS A 358 -6.29 -0.46 48.36
N LYS A 359 -5.67 -1.29 49.21
CA LYS A 359 -4.79 -0.79 50.27
C LYS A 359 -3.55 -0.17 49.63
N LEU A 360 -3.20 1.04 50.05
CA LEU A 360 -1.96 1.72 49.63
C LEU A 360 -0.75 1.04 50.30
N THR A 361 -0.32 -0.11 49.78
CA THR A 361 0.98 -0.69 50.16
C THR A 361 2.10 0.06 49.43
N SER A 362 3.12 0.44 50.19
CA SER A 362 4.17 1.38 49.79
C SER A 362 5.01 0.96 48.58
N SER A 363 5.31 1.96 47.72
CA SER A 363 6.60 2.22 47.03
C SER A 363 6.87 1.80 45.59
N SER A 364 5.97 1.13 44.85
CA SER A 364 6.13 1.00 43.39
C SER A 364 5.01 1.77 42.67
N GLY A 365 5.37 2.86 41.99
CA GLY A 365 4.44 3.66 41.17
C GLY A 365 4.01 2.98 39.86
N GLU A 366 4.05 1.65 39.79
CA GLU A 366 3.75 0.85 38.60
C GLU A 366 2.46 0.06 38.79
N ILE A 367 1.60 0.08 37.76
CA ILE A 367 0.36 -0.69 37.72
C ILE A 367 0.74 -2.14 37.40
N GLN A 368 0.79 -3.00 38.40
CA GLN A 368 0.86 -4.46 38.20
C GLN A 368 -0.47 -5.07 38.60
N ASN A 369 -1.36 -5.24 37.62
CA ASN A 369 -2.62 -5.94 37.82
C ASN A 369 -2.42 -7.41 37.43
N SER A 370 -2.96 -8.33 38.22
CA SER A 370 -3.01 -9.75 37.86
C SER A 370 -4.41 -10.13 37.41
N PHE A 371 -4.50 -10.84 36.28
CA PHE A 371 -5.78 -11.39 35.82
C PHE A 371 -6.35 -12.34 36.89
N GLY A 372 -7.62 -12.15 37.25
CA GLY A 372 -8.27 -12.83 38.37
C GLY A 372 -8.24 -12.07 39.70
N GLU A 373 -7.60 -10.89 39.77
CA GLU A 373 -7.70 -10.01 40.93
C GLU A 373 -9.17 -9.63 41.18
N SER A 374 -9.59 -9.64 42.44
CA SER A 374 -10.96 -9.26 42.82
C SER A 374 -10.96 -8.23 43.94
N VAL A 375 -11.91 -7.31 43.85
CA VAL A 375 -12.08 -6.22 44.81
C VAL A 375 -13.50 -6.24 45.30
N VAL A 376 -13.63 -6.17 46.62
CA VAL A 376 -14.92 -6.12 47.31
C VAL A 376 -15.34 -4.67 47.45
N ILE A 377 -16.44 -4.31 46.81
CA ILE A 377 -17.09 -3.01 46.94
C ILE A 377 -18.18 -3.17 48.02
N PRO A 378 -18.03 -2.54 49.20
CA PRO A 378 -19.08 -2.55 50.21
C PRO A 378 -20.24 -1.67 49.75
N ASP A 379 -21.46 -2.20 49.78
CA ASP A 379 -22.68 -1.41 49.57
C ASP A 379 -23.38 -1.17 50.92
N PHE A 380 -24.05 -0.03 51.05
CA PHE A 380 -24.67 0.42 52.30
C PHE A 380 -26.11 0.84 52.05
N PHE A 381 -27.03 0.31 52.86
CA PHE A 381 -28.44 0.67 52.81
C PHE A 381 -28.92 1.17 54.17
N MET A 382 -29.86 2.10 54.12
CA MET A 382 -30.50 2.66 55.31
C MET A 382 -31.77 1.87 55.59
N GLU A 383 -31.88 1.29 56.78
CA GLU A 383 -33.12 0.67 57.24
C GLU A 383 -33.58 1.39 58.52
N LYS A 384 -34.87 1.72 58.56
CA LYS A 384 -35.50 2.35 59.73
C LYS A 384 -35.88 1.29 60.74
N ASP A 385 -35.27 1.34 61.90
CA ASP A 385 -35.61 0.47 63.01
C ASP A 385 -37.03 0.78 63.49
N SER A 386 -37.93 -0.19 63.33
CA SER A 386 -39.36 -0.08 63.59
C SER A 386 -39.70 0.15 65.07
N SER A 387 -38.72 -0.05 65.97
CA SER A 387 -38.90 0.04 67.42
C SER A 387 -38.32 1.30 68.07
N SER A 388 -37.34 1.96 67.43
CA SER A 388 -36.64 3.12 67.98
C SER A 388 -36.72 4.39 67.11
N GLY A 389 -37.26 4.28 65.89
CA GLY A 389 -37.35 5.40 64.94
C GLY A 389 -36.00 5.92 64.45
N LYS A 390 -34.90 5.27 64.83
CA LYS A 390 -33.53 5.63 64.41
C LYS A 390 -33.21 4.95 63.08
N GLU A 391 -32.62 5.73 62.18
CA GLU A 391 -32.08 5.23 60.93
C GLU A 391 -30.72 4.58 61.21
N THR A 392 -30.60 3.29 60.94
CA THR A 392 -29.36 2.54 61.11
C THR A 392 -28.81 2.15 59.73
N ILE A 393 -27.53 2.45 59.50
CA ILE A 393 -26.81 2.08 58.28
C ILE A 393 -26.43 0.60 58.39
N PHE A 394 -26.93 -0.23 57.47
CA PHE A 394 -26.51 -1.61 57.33
C PHE A 394 -25.64 -1.78 56.08
N SER A 395 -24.61 -2.60 56.16
CA SER A 395 -23.85 -2.99 54.96
C SER A 395 -24.60 -4.12 54.25
N SER A 396 -25.12 -3.87 53.06
CA SER A 396 -25.65 -4.92 52.18
C SER A 396 -24.53 -5.33 51.24
N GLN A 397 -24.34 -6.63 51.08
CA GLN A 397 -23.74 -7.24 49.88
C GLN A 397 -22.45 -6.59 49.33
N ASN A 398 -21.36 -7.30 49.56
CA ASN A 398 -20.10 -7.09 48.88
C ASN A 398 -20.25 -7.36 47.38
N LYS A 399 -20.33 -6.31 46.54
CA LYS A 399 -20.25 -6.48 45.09
C LYS A 399 -18.79 -6.77 44.75
N VAL A 400 -18.53 -7.98 44.26
CA VAL A 400 -17.18 -8.38 43.84
C VAL A 400 -16.98 -7.92 42.40
N LEU A 401 -16.04 -7.01 42.20
CA LEU A 401 -15.53 -6.69 40.88
C LEU A 401 -14.33 -7.59 40.62
N THR A 402 -14.29 -8.30 39.49
CA THR A 402 -13.21 -9.23 39.10
C THR A 402 -12.52 -8.75 37.83
N TYR A 403 -11.19 -8.84 37.80
CA TYR A 403 -10.42 -8.57 36.59
C TYR A 403 -10.40 -9.82 35.71
N ASP A 404 -11.47 -10.01 34.95
CA ASP A 404 -11.68 -11.17 34.09
C ASP A 404 -12.07 -10.79 32.65
N SER A 405 -12.36 -11.79 31.81
CA SER A 405 -12.79 -11.57 30.42
C SER A 405 -14.11 -10.79 30.34
N SER A 406 -15.00 -10.94 31.32
CA SER A 406 -16.27 -10.21 31.39
C SER A 406 -16.03 -8.72 31.61
N PHE A 407 -15.07 -8.38 32.48
CA PHE A 407 -14.63 -6.99 32.67
C PHE A 407 -14.05 -6.41 31.39
N VAL A 408 -13.17 -7.13 30.71
CA VAL A 408 -12.58 -6.69 29.42
C VAL A 408 -13.67 -6.42 28.39
N HIS A 409 -14.65 -7.31 28.27
CA HIS A 409 -15.80 -7.11 27.38
C HIS A 409 -16.63 -5.87 27.74
N LEU A 410 -16.90 -5.65 29.03
CA LEU A 410 -17.62 -4.48 29.50
C LEU A 410 -16.90 -3.17 29.16
N ILE A 411 -15.56 -3.14 29.28
CA ILE A 411 -14.76 -1.96 28.90
C ILE A 411 -14.80 -1.70 27.39
N TYR A 412 -14.70 -2.74 26.55
CA TYR A 412 -14.80 -2.58 25.11
C TYR A 412 -16.20 -2.12 24.67
N ASP A 413 -17.26 -2.67 25.27
CA ASP A 413 -18.64 -2.23 25.01
C ASP A 413 -18.85 -0.75 25.39
N LYS A 414 -18.19 -0.27 26.46
CA LYS A 414 -18.22 1.15 26.85
C LYS A 414 -17.50 2.04 25.83
N ILE A 415 -16.38 1.58 25.26
CA ILE A 415 -15.67 2.31 24.19
C ILE A 415 -16.58 2.47 22.97
N ASP A 416 -17.21 1.38 22.51
CA ASP A 416 -18.07 1.40 21.33
C ASP A 416 -19.27 2.32 21.50
N LYS A 417 -19.89 2.31 22.69
CA LYS A 417 -21.06 3.15 23.03
C LYS A 417 -20.73 4.60 23.39
N SER A 418 -19.45 4.99 23.43
CA SER A 418 -19.10 6.37 23.81
C SER A 418 -19.62 7.40 22.79
N ASP A 419 -20.11 8.55 23.26
CA ASP A 419 -20.72 9.57 22.37
C ASP A 419 -19.69 10.49 21.70
N TYR A 420 -18.40 10.31 21.96
CA TYR A 420 -17.32 11.17 21.45
C TYR A 420 -16.35 10.38 20.54
N PRO A 421 -15.56 11.07 19.71
CA PRO A 421 -14.54 10.44 18.86
C PRO A 421 -13.32 10.06 19.72
N ALA A 422 -13.44 8.94 20.43
CA ALA A 422 -12.41 8.38 21.29
C ALA A 422 -11.29 7.72 20.49
N LEU A 423 -10.04 7.92 20.89
CA LEU A 423 -8.88 7.20 20.33
C LEU A 423 -9.04 5.69 20.46
N GLU A 424 -9.62 5.26 21.58
CA GLU A 424 -9.81 3.86 21.93
C GLU A 424 -10.69 3.13 20.87
N LYS A 425 -11.61 3.84 20.19
CA LYS A 425 -12.35 3.30 19.02
C LYS A 425 -11.45 3.01 17.83
N VAL A 426 -10.47 3.88 17.58
CA VAL A 426 -9.48 3.70 16.51
C VAL A 426 -8.62 2.48 16.80
N LEU A 427 -8.19 2.33 18.06
CA LEU A 427 -7.37 1.19 18.51
C LEU A 427 -8.15 -0.13 18.40
N LEU A 428 -9.41 -0.14 18.87
CA LEU A 428 -10.28 -1.33 18.84
C LEU A 428 -10.48 -1.88 17.43
N LEU A 429 -10.60 -1.00 16.43
CA LEU A 429 -10.71 -1.38 15.02
C LEU A 429 -9.44 -2.03 14.43
N GLN A 430 -8.25 -1.77 14.99
CA GLN A 430 -7.02 -2.41 14.52
C GLN A 430 -6.89 -3.85 15.03
N GLY A 431 -7.49 -4.15 16.17
CA GLY A 431 -7.52 -5.48 16.80
C GLY A 431 -6.94 -5.48 18.22
N LYS A 432 -7.34 -6.48 19.03
CA LYS A 432 -7.01 -6.52 20.47
C LYS A 432 -5.51 -6.68 20.78
N ASN A 433 -4.77 -7.38 19.91
CA ASN A 433 -3.36 -7.73 20.14
C ASN A 433 -2.39 -6.93 19.26
N THR A 434 -2.80 -5.75 18.78
CA THR A 434 -1.92 -4.91 17.97
C THR A 434 -1.05 -4.01 18.84
N SER A 435 0.25 -4.01 18.55
CA SER A 435 1.20 -3.06 19.13
C SER A 435 1.36 -1.83 18.26
N TYR A 436 1.68 -0.69 18.86
CA TYR A 436 1.81 0.57 18.15
C TYR A 436 3.18 1.21 18.34
N GLY A 437 3.63 1.95 17.33
CA GLY A 437 4.87 2.70 17.38
C GLY A 437 4.95 3.73 16.26
N TYR A 438 6.04 4.49 16.25
CA TYR A 438 6.26 5.49 15.21
C TYR A 438 6.92 4.87 13.98
N THR A 439 6.28 5.02 12.83
CA THR A 439 6.84 4.66 11.52
C THR A 439 7.03 5.92 10.69
N LYS A 440 8.05 5.94 9.82
CA LYS A 440 8.03 6.88 8.71
C LYS A 440 6.75 6.60 7.92
N SER A 441 6.02 7.66 7.54
CA SER A 441 4.77 7.60 6.75
C SER A 441 4.78 6.44 5.74
N ALA A 442 3.62 5.84 5.44
CA ALA A 442 3.40 4.72 4.49
C ALA A 442 3.87 4.94 3.03
N GLY A 443 4.91 5.73 2.77
CA GLY A 443 5.83 5.52 1.66
C GLY A 443 6.78 4.38 2.05
N THR A 444 6.37 3.15 1.76
CA THR A 444 7.24 1.98 1.83
C THR A 444 8.64 2.31 1.29
N SER A 445 9.66 1.71 1.89
CA SER A 445 11.09 1.79 1.55
C SER A 445 11.46 1.65 0.06
N SER A 446 10.50 1.34 -0.82
CA SER A 446 10.62 1.24 -2.27
C SER A 446 10.61 2.60 -3.01
N GLU A 447 10.11 3.71 -2.45
CA GLU A 447 9.98 4.97 -3.21
C GLU A 447 11.33 5.55 -3.66
N LYS A 448 12.39 5.38 -2.85
CA LYS A 448 13.74 5.85 -3.21
C LYS A 448 14.36 5.07 -4.39
N ALA A 449 13.95 3.81 -4.58
CA ALA A 449 14.44 2.98 -5.67
C ALA A 449 13.71 3.26 -6.99
N VAL A 450 12.50 3.84 -6.96
CA VAL A 450 11.72 4.15 -8.16
C VAL A 450 12.48 5.03 -9.16
N PRO A 451 13.01 6.22 -8.80
CA PRO A 451 13.71 7.06 -9.75
C PRO A 451 14.99 6.40 -10.28
N LEU A 452 15.72 5.64 -9.44
CA LEU A 452 16.92 4.92 -9.84
C LEU A 452 16.59 3.83 -10.88
N VAL A 453 15.56 3.01 -10.61
CA VAL A 453 15.12 1.93 -11.50
C VAL A 453 14.57 2.49 -12.82
N LEU A 454 13.77 3.56 -12.77
CA LEU A 454 13.25 4.22 -13.97
C LEU A 454 14.36 4.88 -14.80
N SER A 455 15.37 5.45 -14.15
CA SER A 455 16.57 5.97 -14.84
C SER A 455 17.31 4.85 -15.56
N PHE A 456 17.50 3.70 -14.90
CA PHE A 456 18.09 2.52 -15.53
C PHE A 456 17.28 2.04 -16.74
N PHE A 457 15.94 2.05 -16.64
CA PHE A 457 15.08 1.74 -17.78
C PHE A 457 15.18 2.72 -18.94
N ALA A 458 15.39 4.00 -18.68
CA ALA A 458 15.56 5.01 -19.72
C ALA A 458 16.88 4.84 -20.48
N PHE A 459 17.95 4.39 -19.82
CA PHE A 459 19.24 4.18 -20.49
C PHE A 459 19.23 3.03 -21.49
N ILE A 460 18.45 1.97 -21.27
CA ILE A 460 18.41 0.79 -22.16
C ILE A 460 18.01 1.14 -23.61
N PRO A 461 16.83 1.76 -23.88
CA PRO A 461 16.44 2.11 -25.25
C PRO A 461 17.37 3.16 -25.84
N LEU A 462 17.96 4.05 -25.03
CA LEU A 462 18.92 5.06 -25.48
C LEU A 462 20.22 4.41 -25.97
N ILE A 463 20.78 3.45 -25.24
CA ILE A 463 21.99 2.70 -25.65
C ILE A 463 21.72 1.91 -26.92
N LEU A 464 20.57 1.23 -27.01
CA LEU A 464 20.18 0.48 -28.22
C LEU A 464 19.97 1.39 -29.43
N PHE A 465 19.41 2.58 -29.23
CA PHE A 465 19.25 3.59 -30.26
C PHE A 465 20.60 4.12 -30.76
N LEU A 466 21.51 4.47 -29.84
CA LEU A 466 22.87 4.90 -30.18
C LEU A 466 23.63 3.78 -30.92
N TYR A 467 23.53 2.54 -30.46
CA TYR A 467 24.15 1.38 -31.11
C TYR A 467 23.64 1.21 -32.55
N TYR A 468 22.34 1.37 -32.78
CA TYR A 468 21.76 1.34 -34.12
C TYR A 468 22.35 2.44 -35.02
N PHE A 469 22.39 3.69 -34.54
CA PHE A 469 22.91 4.84 -35.33
C PHE A 469 24.40 4.76 -35.62
N VAL A 470 25.22 4.31 -34.67
CA VAL A 470 26.65 4.10 -34.89
C VAL A 470 26.87 2.95 -35.89
N GLY A 471 26.07 1.88 -35.79
CA GLY A 471 26.10 0.77 -36.72
C GLY A 471 25.72 1.14 -38.15
N THR A 472 24.76 2.05 -38.35
CA THR A 472 24.39 2.53 -39.70
C THR A 472 25.49 3.41 -40.30
N LYS A 473 26.04 4.36 -39.52
CA LYS A 473 27.14 5.23 -40.01
C LYS A 473 28.40 4.45 -40.39
N LYS A 474 28.74 3.40 -39.65
CA LYS A 474 29.91 2.55 -39.98
C LYS A 474 29.71 1.76 -41.28
N ASN A 475 28.47 1.40 -41.62
CA ASN A 475 28.18 0.74 -42.90
C ASN A 475 28.16 1.73 -44.06
N GLU A 476 27.73 2.98 -43.83
CA GLU A 476 27.78 4.05 -44.83
C GLU A 476 29.21 4.55 -45.10
N ALA A 477 30.11 4.51 -44.12
CA ALA A 477 31.52 4.90 -44.30
C ALA A 477 32.41 3.81 -44.92
N ASN A 478 31.92 2.57 -45.06
CA ASN A 478 32.61 1.44 -45.69
C ASN A 478 32.02 1.08 -47.07
N LEU A 479 31.05 1.87 -47.54
CA LEU A 479 30.55 1.90 -48.91
C LEU A 479 31.17 3.11 -49.61
#